data_AF-A0A507FF30-F1
#
_entry.id   AF-A0A507FF30-F1
#
_cell.length_a   1.000
_cell.length_b   1.000
_cell.length_c   1.000
_cell.angle_alpha   90.00
_cell.angle_beta   90.00
_cell.angle_gamma   90.00
#
_symmetry.space_group_name_H-M   'P 1'
#
loop_
_entity.id
_entity.type
_entity.pdbx_description
1 polymer ?
#
loop_
_entity_poly.entity_id
_entity_poly.type
_entity_poly.pdbx_seq_one_letter_code
_entity_poly.pdbx_strand_id
1 'polypeptide(L)'
;MVEHIRRKRSGGPGQARVPSRCVYLRTSGSPSSSSRGSKASVHAEHQQPQHPQPASAAPPSAPREAPPTTISSFIMRNAVDTVLADAKIYRHLSSVSPSSDNDHHANKDISRINSQSNLFLDSPVSIASPAPSDSAAAAVSSQSDTFETVFLAYPNSDRMETFPLCVPCKKDEYNPIQDIKSSVLVMVKLCLSNEEAGQFGDEVSGPLRAVLRSCNRKDAPGLKDALLHFNTLMQKVRQERVKTGFALLKPPTPVDVIYHILDQAYAHTVSPHVDLLKSYKTFSNNVYGEVKHSLVSELLQRVQLGANDTFLDMGSGTGNVALQVAAQTQCTSYGIEVMPNPSRLARDQANEFQARCAAYGVPCGPIHVWQGDFTEDEMCHGVLQRADVVFVNNYAFDAKLNLRILERFLDLKDGCVVISLKLFGSGLGNENALENMFRVKEYYFGENRVSWMAEGGKYYVHTLKR
;
A
#
# COMPACT_ATOMS: atom_id res chain seq x y z
N MET A 1 -4.06 -37.53 22.38
CA MET A 1 -5.28 -36.78 22.06
C MET A 1 -4.82 -35.50 21.36
N VAL A 2 -4.60 -35.60 20.05
CA VAL A 2 -4.02 -34.54 19.20
C VAL A 2 -5.19 -33.72 18.68
N GLU A 3 -5.47 -32.60 19.34
CA GLU A 3 -6.61 -31.77 18.98
C GLU A 3 -6.28 -30.89 17.77
N HIS A 4 -7.11 -31.06 16.73
CA HIS A 4 -7.16 -30.26 15.52
C HIS A 4 -7.26 -28.77 15.84
N ILE A 5 -6.15 -28.04 15.74
CA ILE A 5 -6.22 -26.60 15.45
C ILE A 5 -6.64 -26.48 13.99
N ARG A 6 -7.95 -26.47 13.76
CA ARG A 6 -8.56 -26.06 12.51
C ARG A 6 -8.27 -24.56 12.36
N ARG A 7 -7.10 -24.21 11.81
CA ARG A 7 -6.76 -22.83 11.41
C ARG A 7 -7.95 -22.32 10.59
N LYS A 8 -8.59 -21.24 11.03
CA LYS A 8 -9.55 -20.50 10.21
C LYS A 8 -8.89 -20.30 8.84
N ARG A 9 -9.48 -20.85 7.78
CA ARG A 9 -9.01 -20.63 6.41
C ARG A 9 -9.03 -19.12 6.18
N SER A 10 -7.86 -18.48 6.23
CA SER A 10 -7.72 -17.06 5.90
C SER A 10 -8.16 -16.91 4.44
N GLY A 11 -9.07 -15.95 4.19
CA GLY A 11 -9.53 -15.66 2.84
C GLY A 11 -8.34 -15.22 2.01
N GLY A 12 -7.86 -16.08 1.10
CA GLY A 12 -6.89 -15.67 0.08
C GLY A 12 -7.53 -14.72 -0.94
N PRO A 13 -6.70 -14.00 -1.74
CA PRO A 13 -7.16 -13.06 -2.75
C PRO A 13 -8.17 -13.72 -3.70
N GLY A 14 -9.21 -12.96 -4.04
CA GLY A 14 -10.41 -13.44 -4.73
C GLY A 14 -10.35 -13.29 -6.24
N GLN A 15 -11.27 -12.50 -6.79
CA GLN A 15 -11.30 -12.15 -8.21
C GLN A 15 -10.65 -10.79 -8.38
N ALA A 16 -9.68 -10.68 -9.28
CA ALA A 16 -9.06 -9.42 -9.59
C ALA A 16 -9.99 -8.49 -10.35
N ARG A 17 -9.77 -7.19 -10.16
CA ARG A 17 -10.62 -6.14 -10.71
C ARG A 17 -10.58 -6.11 -12.25
N VAL A 18 -11.75 -5.86 -12.86
CA VAL A 18 -11.84 -5.45 -14.26
C VAL A 18 -11.73 -3.92 -14.33
N PRO A 19 -10.84 -3.33 -15.15
CA PRO A 19 -10.74 -1.88 -15.31
C PRO A 19 -12.02 -1.29 -15.92
N SER A 20 -12.33 -0.03 -15.61
CA SER A 20 -13.59 0.62 -16.00
C SER A 20 -13.75 0.74 -17.52
N ARG A 21 -12.66 0.94 -18.27
CA ARG A 21 -12.61 0.75 -19.72
C ARG A 21 -11.37 -0.02 -20.09
N CYS A 22 -11.53 -1.19 -20.71
CA CYS A 22 -10.43 -2.04 -21.10
C CYS A 22 -10.66 -2.70 -22.46
N VAL A 23 -9.59 -3.22 -23.05
CA VAL A 23 -9.61 -4.02 -24.27
C VAL A 23 -9.13 -5.43 -23.96
N TYR A 24 -9.69 -6.42 -24.67
CA TYR A 24 -9.23 -7.80 -24.61
C TYR A 24 -7.73 -7.89 -24.90
N LEU A 25 -7.04 -8.75 -24.15
CA LEU A 25 -5.68 -9.11 -24.46
C LEU A 25 -5.66 -9.88 -25.79
N ARG A 26 -4.74 -9.55 -26.70
CA ARG A 26 -4.77 -10.06 -28.08
C ARG A 26 -4.74 -11.58 -28.08
N THR A 27 -5.76 -12.20 -28.68
CA THR A 27 -5.73 -13.60 -29.11
C THR A 27 -5.05 -13.64 -30.48
N SER A 28 -4.10 -14.55 -30.67
CA SER A 28 -3.36 -14.64 -31.93
C SER A 28 -4.31 -14.99 -33.09
N GLY A 29 -4.49 -14.06 -34.05
CA GLY A 29 -5.23 -14.28 -35.29
C GLY A 29 -5.11 -13.13 -36.31
N SER A 30 -4.21 -13.30 -37.29
CA SER A 30 -4.04 -12.60 -38.59
C SER A 30 -3.53 -11.14 -38.63
N PRO A 31 -2.46 -10.85 -39.42
CA PRO A 31 -2.04 -9.48 -39.70
C PRO A 31 -3.02 -8.83 -40.69
N SER A 32 -3.66 -7.73 -40.30
CA SER A 32 -4.34 -6.85 -41.24
C SER A 32 -3.30 -6.22 -42.18
N SER A 33 -3.37 -6.59 -43.45
CA SER A 33 -2.61 -5.99 -44.53
C SER A 33 -2.94 -4.49 -44.66
N SER A 34 -2.08 -3.62 -44.15
CA SER A 34 -2.13 -2.20 -44.52
C SER A 34 -1.31 -2.00 -45.79
N SER A 35 -2.03 -1.71 -46.87
CA SER A 35 -1.52 -1.30 -48.18
C SER A 35 -0.44 -0.22 -48.08
N ARG A 36 0.69 -0.46 -48.75
CA ARG A 36 1.72 0.54 -49.06
C ARG A 36 1.10 1.67 -49.89
N GLY A 37 1.04 2.87 -49.30
CA GLY A 37 0.89 4.13 -50.04
C GLY A 37 2.26 4.76 -50.24
N SER A 38 2.74 4.74 -51.47
CA SER A 38 3.96 5.40 -51.92
C SER A 38 3.92 6.91 -51.69
N LYS A 39 4.98 7.51 -51.11
CA LYS A 39 5.37 8.89 -51.44
C LYS A 39 6.89 9.03 -51.51
N ALA A 40 7.26 9.82 -52.49
CA ALA A 40 8.57 9.96 -53.12
C ALA A 40 9.62 10.66 -52.25
N SER A 41 10.87 10.36 -52.63
CA SER A 41 12.12 11.00 -52.23
C SER A 41 12.19 12.45 -52.71
N VAL A 42 12.68 13.36 -51.85
CA VAL A 42 13.41 14.57 -52.25
C VAL A 42 14.55 14.79 -51.25
N HIS A 43 15.77 14.86 -51.77
CA HIS A 43 17.02 15.21 -51.11
C HIS A 43 17.13 16.72 -50.82
N ALA A 44 17.78 17.08 -49.71
CA ALA A 44 18.69 18.24 -49.49
C ALA A 44 18.72 18.57 -47.98
N GLU A 45 19.76 19.05 -47.32
CA GLU A 45 21.21 19.15 -47.49
C GLU A 45 21.75 19.49 -46.08
N HIS A 46 23.02 19.16 -45.82
CA HIS A 46 23.72 19.42 -44.57
C HIS A 46 24.02 20.92 -44.39
N GLN A 47 23.63 21.53 -43.25
CA GLN A 47 24.30 22.72 -42.71
C GLN A 47 24.40 22.63 -41.17
N GLN A 48 25.61 22.87 -40.68
CA GLN A 48 26.02 22.95 -39.28
C GLN A 48 25.65 24.30 -38.63
N PRO A 49 25.67 24.42 -37.29
CA PRO A 49 24.91 25.42 -36.54
C PRO A 49 25.68 26.74 -36.29
N GLN A 50 24.95 27.84 -36.20
CA GLN A 50 25.44 29.11 -35.65
C GLN A 50 24.73 29.43 -34.32
N HIS A 51 25.54 29.80 -33.32
CA HIS A 51 25.11 30.44 -32.07
C HIS A 51 24.55 31.85 -32.33
N PRO A 52 23.64 32.32 -31.47
CA PRO A 52 23.85 33.62 -30.84
C PRO A 52 23.54 33.67 -29.33
N GLN A 53 24.07 34.74 -28.73
CA GLN A 53 24.17 35.11 -27.32
C GLN A 53 22.92 35.86 -26.78
N PRO A 54 22.87 36.32 -25.51
CA PRO A 54 21.70 36.24 -24.63
C PRO A 54 20.79 37.48 -24.65
N ALA A 55 19.52 37.29 -24.25
CA ALA A 55 18.58 38.39 -23.98
C ALA A 55 17.83 38.20 -22.65
N SER A 56 17.45 39.35 -22.09
CA SER A 56 17.16 39.68 -20.70
C SER A 56 15.89 39.08 -20.06
N ALA A 57 15.92 39.08 -18.73
CA ALA A 57 14.88 38.65 -17.79
C ALA A 57 13.55 39.43 -17.89
N ALA A 58 12.45 38.70 -17.70
CA ALA A 58 11.12 39.20 -17.32
C ALA A 58 10.60 38.38 -16.11
N PRO A 59 9.78 38.96 -15.21
CA PRO A 59 9.45 38.36 -13.92
C PRO A 59 8.45 37.18 -14.04
N PRO A 60 8.47 36.20 -13.10
CA PRO A 60 7.66 35.00 -13.21
C PRO A 60 6.19 35.29 -12.87
N SER A 61 5.31 34.87 -13.78
CA SER A 61 3.87 34.74 -13.57
C SER A 61 3.57 33.47 -12.77
N ALA A 62 2.50 33.52 -11.96
CA ALA A 62 2.07 32.47 -11.03
C ALA A 62 1.97 31.06 -11.68
N PRO A 63 2.33 29.99 -10.95
CA PRO A 63 2.28 28.64 -11.48
C PRO A 63 0.83 28.21 -11.72
N ARG A 64 0.59 27.78 -12.96
CA ARG A 64 -0.66 27.20 -13.44
C ARG A 64 -0.76 25.77 -12.89
N GLU A 65 -1.80 25.48 -12.10
CA GLU A 65 -2.05 24.17 -11.51
C GLU A 65 -2.12 23.06 -12.57
N ALA A 66 -1.38 21.97 -12.33
CA ALA A 66 -1.46 20.75 -13.13
C ALA A 66 -2.61 19.85 -12.60
N PRO A 67 -3.39 19.19 -13.48
CA PRO A 67 -4.46 18.31 -13.05
C PRO A 67 -3.90 17.03 -12.38
N PRO A 68 -4.58 16.46 -11.36
CA PRO A 68 -4.08 15.30 -10.64
C PRO A 68 -4.10 14.04 -11.51
N THR A 69 -2.92 13.46 -11.72
CA THR A 69 -2.70 12.15 -12.33
C THR A 69 -3.14 11.04 -11.37
N THR A 70 -3.82 10.03 -11.89
CA THR A 70 -4.32 8.92 -11.04
C THR A 70 -3.16 7.97 -10.72
N ILE A 71 -2.98 7.70 -9.42
CA ILE A 71 -1.75 7.19 -8.79
C ILE A 71 -1.46 5.71 -9.14
N SER A 72 -2.47 4.93 -9.52
CA SER A 72 -2.40 3.46 -9.63
C SER A 72 -1.36 2.93 -10.63
N SER A 73 -1.08 3.65 -11.73
CA SER A 73 -0.12 3.19 -12.75
C SER A 73 1.33 3.59 -12.51
N PHE A 74 1.54 4.66 -11.72
CA PHE A 74 2.88 5.14 -11.38
C PHE A 74 3.53 4.25 -10.33
N ILE A 75 2.76 3.78 -9.32
CA ILE A 75 3.32 2.94 -8.25
C ILE A 75 3.64 1.52 -8.75
N MET A 76 2.79 0.90 -9.58
CA MET A 76 3.06 -0.44 -10.17
C MET A 76 4.26 -0.48 -11.13
N ARG A 77 4.66 0.66 -11.72
CA ARG A 77 5.91 0.76 -12.49
C ARG A 77 7.12 0.83 -11.57
N ASN A 78 7.04 1.67 -10.53
CA ASN A 78 8.11 1.80 -9.54
C ASN A 78 8.34 0.51 -8.76
N ALA A 79 7.31 -0.28 -8.41
CA ALA A 79 7.54 -1.57 -7.76
C ALA A 79 8.38 -2.53 -8.61
N VAL A 80 8.20 -2.54 -9.94
CA VAL A 80 9.01 -3.35 -10.85
C VAL A 80 10.41 -2.76 -11.02
N ASP A 81 10.53 -1.44 -11.19
CA ASP A 81 11.81 -0.75 -11.38
C ASP A 81 12.66 -0.74 -10.09
N THR A 82 12.05 -0.65 -8.90
CA THR A 82 12.68 -0.78 -7.57
C THR A 82 13.14 -2.23 -7.32
N VAL A 83 12.29 -3.23 -7.57
CA VAL A 83 12.68 -4.66 -7.49
C VAL A 83 13.79 -5.02 -8.51
N LEU A 84 13.86 -4.32 -9.65
CA LEU A 84 14.93 -4.48 -10.65
C LEU A 84 16.21 -3.69 -10.29
N ALA A 85 16.10 -2.54 -9.65
CA ALA A 85 17.23 -1.70 -9.23
C ALA A 85 17.95 -2.28 -7.99
N ASP A 86 17.21 -2.80 -7.01
CA ASP A 86 17.75 -3.20 -5.71
C ASP A 86 18.43 -4.60 -5.73
N ALA A 87 18.10 -5.44 -6.72
CA ALA A 87 18.79 -6.72 -6.94
C ALA A 87 20.29 -6.56 -7.29
N LYS A 88 20.73 -5.35 -7.69
CA LYS A 88 22.14 -5.03 -7.93
C LYS A 88 22.85 -4.48 -6.68
N ILE A 89 22.14 -3.82 -5.78
CA ILE A 89 22.72 -3.10 -4.63
C ILE A 89 23.03 -4.08 -3.49
N TYR A 90 22.19 -5.08 -3.25
CA TYR A 90 22.38 -5.99 -2.11
C TYR A 90 23.55 -6.99 -2.25
N ARG A 91 24.04 -7.29 -3.46
CA ARG A 91 25.26 -8.11 -3.64
C ARG A 91 26.54 -7.42 -3.15
N HIS A 92 26.54 -6.11 -2.96
CA HIS A 92 27.71 -5.37 -2.47
C HIS A 92 27.74 -5.18 -0.95
N LEU A 93 26.64 -5.44 -0.25
CA LEU A 93 26.56 -5.26 1.21
C LEU A 93 26.69 -6.58 1.98
N SER A 94 26.66 -7.73 1.32
CA SER A 94 26.84 -9.05 1.95
C SER A 94 28.31 -9.45 2.21
N SER A 95 29.29 -8.56 1.96
CA SER A 95 30.71 -8.86 2.14
C SER A 95 31.35 -8.21 3.37
N VAL A 96 30.56 -7.76 4.35
CA VAL A 96 31.10 -7.17 5.59
C VAL A 96 30.42 -7.80 6.80
N SER A 97 31.08 -8.78 7.41
CA SER A 97 30.71 -9.36 8.70
C SER A 97 31.25 -8.49 9.85
N PRO A 98 30.50 -8.33 10.94
CA PRO A 98 31.11 -8.17 12.26
C PRO A 98 30.76 -9.33 13.20
N SER A 99 31.73 -9.55 14.08
CA SER A 99 31.95 -10.60 15.04
C SER A 99 30.88 -10.79 16.13
N SER A 100 30.88 -12.01 16.64
CA SER A 100 30.21 -12.55 17.83
C SER A 100 30.46 -11.74 19.11
N ASP A 101 29.47 -11.72 20.01
CA ASP A 101 29.64 -12.18 21.39
C ASP A 101 28.29 -12.52 22.05
N ASN A 102 28.34 -13.52 22.93
CA ASN A 102 27.26 -14.22 23.62
C ASN A 102 26.62 -13.39 24.76
N ASP A 103 25.36 -13.66 25.09
CA ASP A 103 25.05 -14.35 26.36
C ASP A 103 23.57 -14.73 26.52
N HIS A 104 23.38 -15.97 26.98
CA HIS A 104 22.13 -16.58 27.41
C HIS A 104 21.70 -16.02 28.77
N HIS A 105 20.39 -15.91 29.01
CA HIS A 105 19.77 -16.43 30.24
C HIS A 105 18.25 -16.61 30.06
N ALA A 106 17.81 -17.83 30.31
CA ALA A 106 16.41 -18.23 30.36
C ALA A 106 15.85 -17.99 31.77
N ASN A 107 14.55 -17.68 31.88
CA ASN A 107 13.81 -18.05 33.08
C ASN A 107 12.35 -18.39 32.76
N LYS A 108 11.90 -19.52 33.31
CA LYS A 108 10.54 -20.06 33.33
C LYS A 108 10.03 -19.92 34.77
N ASP A 109 8.76 -19.56 34.94
CA ASP A 109 7.78 -20.06 35.94
C ASP A 109 6.47 -19.24 35.79
N ILE A 110 5.31 -19.81 35.42
CA ILE A 110 4.28 -20.50 36.27
C ILE A 110 3.72 -19.52 37.33
N SER A 111 2.44 -19.14 37.48
CA SER A 111 1.12 -19.76 37.21
C SER A 111 -0.07 -18.78 37.47
N ARG A 112 -1.21 -19.07 36.82
CA ARG A 112 -2.65 -19.04 37.25
C ARG A 112 -3.23 -17.87 38.09
N ILE A 113 -4.39 -17.34 37.65
CA ILE A 113 -5.69 -17.27 38.39
C ILE A 113 -6.86 -16.89 37.43
N ASN A 114 -7.96 -17.67 37.55
CA ASN A 114 -9.41 -17.49 37.24
C ASN A 114 -9.91 -16.26 36.44
N SER A 115 -10.68 -16.39 35.35
CA SER A 115 -12.06 -16.92 35.16
C SER A 115 -13.18 -16.03 35.70
N GLN A 116 -13.97 -15.41 34.81
CA GLN A 116 -15.44 -15.38 34.89
C GLN A 116 -16.07 -14.94 33.55
N SER A 117 -17.09 -15.71 33.18
CA SER A 117 -17.96 -15.64 32.02
C SER A 117 -19.01 -14.53 32.11
N ASN A 118 -19.50 -14.02 30.97
CA ASN A 118 -20.94 -13.93 30.73
C ASN A 118 -21.28 -13.86 29.22
N LEU A 119 -22.21 -14.73 28.85
CA LEU A 119 -22.94 -14.84 27.59
C LEU A 119 -24.01 -13.76 27.52
N PHE A 120 -24.27 -13.17 26.35
CA PHE A 120 -25.64 -12.84 25.91
C PHE A 120 -25.72 -12.86 24.38
N LEU A 121 -26.71 -13.62 23.89
CA LEU A 121 -27.18 -13.76 22.51
C LEU A 121 -28.43 -12.89 22.30
N ASP A 122 -28.87 -12.82 21.03
CA ASP A 122 -30.10 -12.23 20.46
C ASP A 122 -29.95 -10.81 19.89
N SER A 123 -30.47 -10.42 18.72
CA SER A 123 -31.07 -11.06 17.54
C SER A 123 -31.24 -9.93 16.48
N PRO A 124 -31.32 -10.18 15.15
CA PRO A 124 -31.29 -9.11 14.15
C PRO A 124 -32.68 -8.52 13.87
N VAL A 125 -32.79 -7.19 13.92
CA VAL A 125 -34.00 -6.45 13.51
C VAL A 125 -33.87 -6.04 12.04
N SER A 126 -34.78 -6.58 11.23
CA SER A 126 -35.09 -6.13 9.86
C SER A 126 -35.94 -4.87 9.91
N ILE A 127 -35.60 -3.85 9.11
CA ILE A 127 -36.51 -2.74 8.78
C ILE A 127 -36.48 -2.55 7.27
N ALA A 128 -37.68 -2.65 6.68
CA ALA A 128 -37.98 -2.48 5.28
C ALA A 128 -38.46 -1.05 4.97
N SER A 129 -38.46 -0.75 3.66
CA SER A 129 -39.22 0.29 2.92
C SER A 129 -38.49 1.61 2.61
N PRO A 130 -38.87 2.36 1.55
CA PRO A 130 -39.54 1.99 0.28
C PRO A 130 -38.80 2.49 -0.99
N ALA A 131 -39.22 2.01 -2.16
CA ALA A 131 -38.77 2.45 -3.48
C ALA A 131 -39.36 3.81 -3.91
N PRO A 132 -38.67 4.58 -4.76
CA PRO A 132 -39.29 5.52 -5.67
C PRO A 132 -39.12 5.13 -7.15
N SER A 133 -40.14 5.51 -7.90
CA SER A 133 -40.48 5.23 -9.29
C SER A 133 -39.64 5.96 -10.34
N ASP A 134 -39.68 5.38 -11.53
CA ASP A 134 -39.16 5.79 -12.85
C ASP A 134 -39.03 7.29 -13.15
N SER A 135 -37.88 7.66 -13.74
CA SER A 135 -37.89 8.44 -14.99
C SER A 135 -36.55 8.33 -15.76
N ALA A 136 -36.64 7.75 -16.97
CA ALA A 136 -35.83 7.99 -18.17
C ALA A 136 -34.29 7.89 -18.06
N ALA A 137 -33.78 6.65 -18.01
CA ALA A 137 -32.39 6.36 -18.38
C ALA A 137 -32.30 6.10 -19.89
N ALA A 138 -31.56 6.94 -20.61
CA ALA A 138 -31.11 6.67 -21.97
C ALA A 138 -30.31 5.35 -21.98
N ALA A 139 -30.69 4.45 -22.88
CA ALA A 139 -30.12 3.12 -23.03
C ALA A 139 -28.60 3.19 -23.29
N VAL A 140 -27.81 2.97 -22.24
CA VAL A 140 -26.43 2.49 -22.36
C VAL A 140 -26.53 0.97 -22.45
N SER A 141 -26.26 0.42 -23.64
CA SER A 141 -26.19 -1.02 -23.85
C SER A 141 -25.13 -1.63 -22.92
N SER A 142 -25.56 -2.26 -21.83
CA SER A 142 -24.73 -3.10 -20.97
C SER A 142 -24.49 -4.43 -21.67
N GLN A 143 -23.53 -4.49 -22.59
CA GLN A 143 -22.91 -5.77 -22.93
C GLN A 143 -22.12 -6.21 -21.70
N SER A 144 -22.55 -7.27 -21.04
CA SER A 144 -21.77 -7.97 -20.03
C SER A 144 -20.58 -8.63 -20.74
N ASP A 145 -19.52 -7.86 -20.97
CA ASP A 145 -18.24 -8.37 -21.49
C ASP A 145 -17.66 -9.33 -20.44
N THR A 146 -17.96 -10.63 -20.56
CA THR A 146 -17.28 -11.66 -19.79
C THR A 146 -15.90 -11.86 -20.39
N PHE A 147 -14.90 -11.17 -19.85
CA PHE A 147 -13.51 -11.37 -20.21
C PHE A 147 -13.08 -12.81 -19.94
N GLU A 148 -12.28 -13.37 -20.84
CA GLU A 148 -11.56 -14.59 -20.54
C GLU A 148 -10.62 -14.37 -19.34
N THR A 149 -10.49 -15.36 -18.47
CA THR A 149 -9.73 -15.23 -17.23
C THR A 149 -8.57 -16.21 -17.14
N VAL A 150 -7.55 -15.85 -16.37
CA VAL A 150 -6.46 -16.72 -15.94
C VAL A 150 -6.40 -16.77 -14.41
N PHE A 151 -5.72 -17.77 -13.88
CA PHE A 151 -5.56 -17.95 -12.44
C PHE A 151 -4.10 -17.77 -12.04
N LEU A 152 -3.86 -17.19 -10.87
CA LEU A 152 -2.53 -17.07 -10.29
C LEU A 152 -2.50 -17.68 -8.88
N ALA A 153 -1.58 -18.63 -8.68
CA ALA A 153 -1.33 -19.23 -7.38
C ALA A 153 -0.33 -18.38 -6.56
N TYR A 154 -0.58 -18.30 -5.25
CA TYR A 154 0.23 -17.56 -4.27
C TYR A 154 1.01 -18.50 -3.34
N PRO A 155 2.19 -18.15 -2.82
CA PRO A 155 3.02 -19.08 -2.05
C PRO A 155 2.38 -19.57 -0.74
N ASN A 156 1.52 -18.78 -0.10
CA ASN A 156 0.98 -19.07 1.24
C ASN A 156 -0.56 -19.01 1.32
N SER A 157 -1.27 -19.17 0.20
CA SER A 157 -2.73 -19.31 0.15
C SER A 157 -3.08 -20.75 -0.29
N ASP A 158 -4.33 -21.18 -0.20
CA ASP A 158 -4.83 -22.34 -0.97
C ASP A 158 -5.63 -21.88 -2.19
N ARG A 159 -6.13 -20.65 -2.17
CA ARG A 159 -6.88 -20.05 -3.27
C ARG A 159 -5.93 -19.54 -4.35
N MET A 160 -6.44 -19.53 -5.57
CA MET A 160 -5.84 -18.81 -6.70
C MET A 160 -6.67 -17.55 -6.96
N GLU A 161 -6.00 -16.47 -7.31
CA GLU A 161 -6.67 -15.25 -7.72
C GLU A 161 -7.02 -15.32 -9.21
N THR A 162 -8.21 -14.86 -9.56
CA THR A 162 -8.71 -14.89 -10.95
C THR A 162 -8.50 -13.54 -11.61
N PHE A 163 -7.74 -13.47 -12.70
CA PHE A 163 -7.46 -12.24 -13.42
C PHE A 163 -8.15 -12.19 -14.78
N PRO A 164 -8.85 -11.10 -15.12
CA PRO A 164 -9.35 -10.89 -16.47
C PRO A 164 -8.20 -10.61 -17.44
N LEU A 165 -8.22 -11.23 -18.61
CA LEU A 165 -7.26 -10.99 -19.69
C LEU A 165 -7.61 -9.73 -20.47
N CYS A 166 -7.42 -8.59 -19.83
CA CYS A 166 -7.70 -7.28 -20.40
C CYS A 166 -6.64 -6.24 -20.03
N VAL A 167 -6.49 -5.20 -20.83
CA VAL A 167 -5.60 -4.06 -20.58
C VAL A 167 -6.44 -2.79 -20.53
N PRO A 168 -6.26 -1.91 -19.52
CA PRO A 168 -7.01 -0.66 -19.44
C PRO A 168 -6.71 0.25 -20.63
N CYS A 169 -7.73 1.01 -21.06
CA CYS A 169 -7.59 2.03 -22.09
C CYS A 169 -6.84 3.26 -21.56
N LYS A 170 -7.05 3.60 -20.28
CA LYS A 170 -6.35 4.70 -19.62
C LYS A 170 -5.11 4.17 -18.92
N LYS A 171 -4.00 4.88 -19.08
CA LYS A 171 -2.72 4.51 -18.48
C LYS A 171 -2.80 4.39 -16.95
N ASP A 172 -3.62 5.23 -16.31
CA ASP A 172 -3.69 5.37 -14.85
C ASP A 172 -4.75 4.48 -14.16
N GLU A 173 -5.44 3.65 -14.93
CA GLU A 173 -6.36 2.65 -14.38
C GLU A 173 -5.60 1.37 -13.99
N TYR A 174 -6.21 0.59 -13.09
CA TYR A 174 -5.70 -0.73 -12.71
C TYR A 174 -5.44 -1.59 -13.95
N ASN A 175 -4.32 -2.31 -13.97
CA ASN A 175 -3.93 -3.15 -15.10
C ASN A 175 -3.68 -4.59 -14.63
N PRO A 176 -4.63 -5.53 -14.87
CA PRO A 176 -4.52 -6.92 -14.46
C PRO A 176 -3.24 -7.61 -14.97
N ILE A 177 -2.81 -7.30 -16.19
CA ILE A 177 -1.62 -7.92 -16.80
C ILE A 177 -0.33 -7.41 -16.16
N GLN A 178 -0.30 -6.13 -15.78
CA GLN A 178 0.82 -5.57 -15.04
C GLN A 178 0.86 -6.12 -13.60
N ASP A 179 -0.30 -6.30 -12.97
CA ASP A 179 -0.42 -6.89 -11.64
C ASP A 179 0.07 -8.34 -11.61
N ILE A 180 -0.32 -9.18 -12.59
CA ILE A 180 0.24 -10.53 -12.75
C ILE A 180 1.77 -10.44 -12.85
N LYS A 181 2.29 -9.54 -13.69
CA LYS A 181 3.72 -9.38 -13.95
C LYS A 181 4.50 -9.01 -12.68
N SER A 182 4.06 -8.01 -11.94
CA SER A 182 4.70 -7.61 -10.68
C SER A 182 4.56 -8.69 -9.61
N SER A 183 3.38 -9.31 -9.51
CA SER A 183 3.11 -10.37 -8.54
C SER A 183 4.02 -11.57 -8.70
N VAL A 184 4.23 -12.10 -9.92
CA VAL A 184 5.14 -13.24 -10.11
C VAL A 184 6.60 -12.90 -9.79
N LEU A 185 7.03 -11.66 -10.07
CA LEU A 185 8.36 -11.19 -9.71
C LEU A 185 8.53 -11.12 -8.20
N VAL A 186 7.60 -10.47 -7.50
CA VAL A 186 7.63 -10.32 -6.03
C VAL A 186 7.58 -11.69 -5.35
N MET A 187 6.72 -12.60 -5.82
CA MET A 187 6.65 -13.95 -5.27
C MET A 187 7.99 -14.68 -5.40
N VAL A 188 8.52 -14.80 -6.63
CA VAL A 188 9.73 -15.59 -6.87
C VAL A 188 10.97 -14.96 -6.23
N LYS A 189 11.10 -13.63 -6.26
CA LYS A 189 12.31 -12.94 -5.78
C LYS A 189 12.31 -12.70 -4.27
N LEU A 190 11.15 -12.46 -3.66
CA LEU A 190 11.06 -11.96 -2.29
C LEU A 190 10.32 -12.90 -1.33
N CYS A 191 9.48 -13.80 -1.84
CA CYS A 191 8.62 -14.65 -0.99
C CYS A 191 9.04 -16.12 -0.94
N LEU A 192 9.88 -16.55 -1.87
CA LEU A 192 10.39 -17.91 -1.98
C LEU A 192 11.83 -18.00 -1.45
N SER A 193 12.20 -19.17 -0.92
CA SER A 193 13.59 -19.48 -0.64
C SER A 193 14.40 -19.59 -1.94
N ASN A 194 15.74 -19.49 -1.87
CA ASN A 194 16.59 -19.62 -3.05
C ASN A 194 16.38 -20.95 -3.80
N GLU A 195 16.12 -22.04 -3.06
CA GLU A 195 15.85 -23.36 -3.63
C GLU A 195 14.49 -23.42 -4.35
N GLU A 196 13.45 -22.88 -3.72
CA GLU A 196 12.11 -22.79 -4.30
C GLU A 196 12.14 -21.89 -5.55
N ALA A 197 12.76 -20.70 -5.45
CA ALA A 197 12.89 -19.74 -6.53
C ALA A 197 13.64 -20.32 -7.74
N GLY A 198 14.66 -21.14 -7.50
CA GLY A 198 15.43 -21.81 -8.56
C GLY A 198 14.58 -22.66 -9.51
N GLN A 199 13.44 -23.19 -9.05
CA GLN A 199 12.52 -23.97 -9.89
C GLN A 199 11.79 -23.11 -10.94
N PHE A 200 11.67 -21.80 -10.69
CA PHE A 200 10.97 -20.86 -11.58
C PHE A 200 11.89 -20.22 -12.62
N GLY A 201 13.21 -20.43 -12.51
CA GLY A 201 14.21 -19.77 -13.36
C GLY A 201 14.38 -18.29 -13.04
N ASP A 202 14.63 -17.49 -14.07
CA ASP A 202 14.93 -16.06 -13.93
C ASP A 202 14.24 -15.24 -15.04
N GLU A 203 14.72 -14.00 -15.26
CA GLU A 203 14.20 -13.11 -16.31
C GLU A 203 14.75 -13.41 -17.71
N VAL A 204 15.61 -14.42 -17.84
CA VAL A 204 16.22 -14.85 -19.10
C VAL A 204 15.63 -16.18 -19.54
N SER A 205 15.35 -17.08 -18.59
CA SER A 205 14.95 -18.46 -18.83
C SER A 205 13.94 -18.97 -17.78
N GLY A 206 13.21 -20.02 -18.13
CA GLY A 206 12.30 -20.71 -17.22
C GLY A 206 10.85 -20.15 -17.18
N PRO A 207 10.02 -20.74 -16.30
CA PRO A 207 8.61 -20.37 -16.11
C PRO A 207 8.38 -18.89 -15.84
N LEU A 208 9.20 -18.25 -14.99
CA LEU A 208 9.10 -16.83 -14.69
C LEU A 208 9.24 -16.00 -15.98
N ARG A 209 10.29 -16.25 -16.77
CA ARG A 209 10.48 -15.58 -18.06
C ARG A 209 9.31 -15.78 -19.01
N ALA A 210 8.73 -16.98 -19.08
CA ALA A 210 7.59 -17.24 -19.94
C ALA A 210 6.43 -16.30 -19.61
N VAL A 211 6.06 -16.17 -18.33
CA VAL A 211 5.00 -15.24 -17.88
C VAL A 211 5.36 -13.80 -18.24
N LEU A 212 6.57 -13.33 -17.90
CA LEU A 212 7.01 -11.97 -18.19
C LEU A 212 6.99 -11.66 -19.70
N ARG A 213 7.38 -12.64 -20.53
CA ARG A 213 7.35 -12.52 -21.99
C ARG A 213 5.93 -12.33 -22.48
N SER A 214 5.00 -13.17 -22.03
CA SER A 214 3.62 -13.14 -22.47
C SER A 214 2.91 -11.87 -22.04
N CYS A 215 3.13 -11.40 -20.81
CA CYS A 215 2.65 -10.10 -20.34
C CYS A 215 3.18 -8.95 -21.22
N ASN A 216 4.49 -8.90 -21.47
CA ASN A 216 5.11 -7.83 -22.27
C ASN A 216 4.65 -7.83 -23.74
N ARG A 217 4.45 -9.02 -24.33
CA ARG A 217 3.97 -9.17 -25.71
C ARG A 217 2.46 -9.02 -25.85
N LYS A 218 1.74 -8.93 -24.73
CA LYS A 218 0.27 -8.96 -24.70
C LYS A 218 -0.30 -10.21 -25.39
N ASP A 219 0.37 -11.34 -25.18
CA ASP A 219 0.07 -12.64 -25.78
C ASP A 219 -0.85 -13.43 -24.84
N ALA A 220 -2.16 -13.45 -25.14
CA ALA A 220 -3.13 -14.09 -24.26
C ALA A 220 -2.97 -15.62 -24.19
N PRO A 221 -2.90 -16.38 -25.30
CA PRO A 221 -2.66 -17.82 -25.25
C PRO A 221 -1.34 -18.17 -24.54
N GLY A 222 -0.26 -17.47 -24.91
CA GLY A 222 1.05 -17.71 -24.28
C GLY A 222 1.07 -17.36 -22.80
N LEU A 223 0.23 -16.43 -22.33
CA LEU A 223 0.12 -16.12 -20.90
C LEU A 223 -0.61 -17.23 -20.14
N LYS A 224 -1.65 -17.84 -20.74
CA LYS A 224 -2.35 -18.97 -20.10
C LYS A 224 -1.43 -20.15 -19.90
N ASP A 225 -0.72 -20.55 -20.96
CA ASP A 225 0.20 -21.69 -20.92
C ASP A 225 1.33 -21.45 -19.92
N ALA A 226 1.89 -20.24 -19.92
CA ALA A 226 2.93 -19.86 -18.97
C ALA A 226 2.44 -19.89 -17.51
N LEU A 227 1.24 -19.38 -17.24
CA LEU A 227 0.65 -19.39 -15.89
C LEU A 227 0.26 -20.80 -15.45
N LEU A 228 -0.18 -21.68 -16.35
CA LEU A 228 -0.43 -23.08 -16.01
C LEU A 228 0.83 -23.76 -15.49
N HIS A 229 1.96 -23.57 -16.18
CA HIS A 229 3.23 -24.11 -15.73
C HIS A 229 3.69 -23.46 -14.41
N PHE A 230 3.63 -22.12 -14.30
CA PHE A 230 3.97 -21.40 -13.08
C PHE A 230 3.16 -21.89 -11.87
N ASN A 231 1.84 -22.03 -12.01
CA ASN A 231 0.95 -22.46 -10.94
C ASN A 231 1.20 -23.91 -10.53
N THR A 232 1.57 -24.79 -11.47
CA THR A 232 1.94 -26.18 -11.17
C THR A 232 3.16 -26.23 -10.26
N LEU A 233 4.17 -25.39 -10.50
CA LEU A 233 5.34 -25.29 -9.62
C LEU A 233 5.00 -24.67 -8.27
N MET A 234 4.20 -23.59 -8.26
CA MET A 234 3.75 -22.97 -7.02
C MET A 234 2.94 -23.94 -6.16
N GLN A 235 2.16 -24.83 -6.77
CA GLN A 235 1.45 -25.89 -6.05
C GLN A 235 2.40 -26.89 -5.40
N LYS A 236 3.50 -27.26 -6.06
CA LYS A 236 4.55 -28.12 -5.46
C LYS A 236 5.20 -27.44 -4.26
N VAL A 237 5.56 -26.16 -4.40
CA VAL A 237 6.08 -25.33 -3.29
C VAL A 237 5.11 -25.36 -2.10
N ARG A 238 3.82 -25.10 -2.34
CA ARG A 238 2.80 -25.18 -1.29
C ARG A 238 2.72 -26.57 -0.65
N GLN A 239 2.73 -27.64 -1.43
CA GLN A 239 2.64 -29.00 -0.91
C GLN A 239 3.81 -29.33 0.03
N GLU A 240 5.02 -28.89 -0.31
CA GLU A 240 6.16 -29.06 0.58
C GLU A 240 6.03 -28.18 1.85
N ARG A 241 5.59 -26.93 1.69
CA ARG A 241 5.31 -26.03 2.82
C ARG A 241 4.18 -26.54 3.73
N VAL A 242 3.20 -27.27 3.22
CA VAL A 242 2.16 -27.88 4.07
C VAL A 242 2.77 -28.95 4.98
N LYS A 243 3.78 -29.69 4.52
CA LYS A 243 4.47 -30.72 5.32
C LYS A 243 5.36 -30.10 6.39
N THR A 244 6.07 -29.01 6.06
CA THR A 244 7.04 -28.35 6.95
C THR A 244 6.43 -27.19 7.77
N GLY A 245 5.21 -26.76 7.42
CA GLY A 245 4.54 -25.56 7.94
C GLY A 245 4.68 -24.37 6.98
N PHE A 246 3.56 -23.68 6.70
CA PHE A 246 3.59 -22.43 5.92
C PHE A 246 4.59 -21.45 6.55
N ALA A 247 5.60 -21.07 5.77
CA ALA A 247 6.64 -20.14 6.20
C ALA A 247 6.16 -18.71 5.97
N LEU A 248 5.95 -17.99 7.06
CA LEU A 248 5.95 -16.52 7.02
C LEU A 248 7.36 -16.04 6.69
N LEU A 249 7.46 -14.90 6.02
CA LEU A 249 8.73 -14.21 5.84
C LEU A 249 9.30 -13.84 7.20
N LYS A 250 10.61 -14.04 7.33
CA LYS A 250 11.31 -13.68 8.56
C LYS A 250 11.46 -12.16 8.61
N PRO A 251 11.19 -11.52 9.76
CA PRO A 251 11.53 -10.12 9.97
C PRO A 251 13.04 -9.89 9.88
N PRO A 252 13.50 -8.73 9.38
CA PRO A 252 12.69 -7.68 8.76
C PRO A 252 12.17 -8.14 7.39
N THR A 253 10.85 -8.03 7.19
CA THR A 253 10.22 -8.33 5.90
C THR A 253 10.71 -7.34 4.85
N PRO A 254 11.07 -7.76 3.63
CA PRO A 254 11.42 -6.84 2.55
C PRO A 254 10.31 -5.80 2.33
N VAL A 255 10.65 -4.52 2.33
CA VAL A 255 9.63 -3.45 2.24
C VAL A 255 8.89 -3.46 0.90
N ASP A 256 9.54 -3.94 -0.17
CA ASP A 256 8.95 -3.99 -1.51
C ASP A 256 7.76 -4.95 -1.60
N VAL A 257 7.77 -6.07 -0.86
CA VAL A 257 6.58 -6.95 -0.82
C VAL A 257 5.43 -6.27 -0.09
N ILE A 258 5.72 -5.47 0.94
CA ILE A 258 4.70 -4.69 1.66
C ILE A 258 4.11 -3.61 0.75
N TYR A 259 4.96 -2.86 0.03
CA TYR A 259 4.52 -1.84 -0.92
C TYR A 259 3.64 -2.45 -2.02
N HIS A 260 4.07 -3.57 -2.60
CA HIS A 260 3.30 -4.28 -3.61
C HIS A 260 1.91 -4.70 -3.09
N ILE A 261 1.83 -5.20 -1.84
CA ILE A 261 0.55 -5.58 -1.24
C ILE A 261 -0.34 -4.35 -0.97
N LEU A 262 0.23 -3.23 -0.50
CA LEU A 262 -0.50 -1.97 -0.30
C LEU A 262 -1.08 -1.47 -1.62
N ASP A 263 -0.29 -1.47 -2.70
CA ASP A 263 -0.74 -1.06 -4.03
C ASP A 263 -1.88 -1.93 -4.55
N GLN A 264 -1.78 -3.25 -4.38
CA GLN A 264 -2.86 -4.17 -4.75
C GLN A 264 -4.11 -3.89 -3.93
N ALA A 265 -4.00 -3.79 -2.60
CA ALA A 265 -5.14 -3.51 -1.74
C ALA A 265 -5.83 -2.19 -2.14
N TYR A 266 -5.05 -1.12 -2.36
CA TYR A 266 -5.56 0.17 -2.82
C TYR A 266 -6.25 0.07 -4.19
N ALA A 267 -5.65 -0.61 -5.16
CA ALA A 267 -6.19 -0.71 -6.52
C ALA A 267 -7.54 -1.46 -6.59
N HIS A 268 -7.74 -2.42 -5.68
CA HIS A 268 -8.96 -3.23 -5.60
C HIS A 268 -10.05 -2.58 -4.72
N THR A 269 -9.68 -1.73 -3.75
CA THR A 269 -10.63 -1.17 -2.79
C THR A 269 -10.84 0.33 -2.94
N VAL A 270 -9.77 1.13 -2.86
CA VAL A 270 -9.85 2.60 -2.83
C VAL A 270 -9.98 3.19 -4.24
N SER A 271 -9.14 2.75 -5.18
CA SER A 271 -9.08 3.29 -6.55
C SER A 271 -10.44 3.33 -7.28
N PRO A 272 -11.33 2.32 -7.19
CA PRO A 272 -12.67 2.38 -7.80
C PRO A 272 -13.54 3.53 -7.29
N HIS A 273 -13.23 4.05 -6.09
CA HIS A 273 -14.02 5.00 -5.35
C HIS A 273 -13.26 6.31 -5.07
N VAL A 274 -12.14 6.56 -5.77
CA VAL A 274 -11.28 7.73 -5.54
C VAL A 274 -12.02 9.06 -5.71
N ASP A 275 -13.07 9.11 -6.55
CA ASP A 275 -13.88 10.32 -6.70
C ASP A 275 -14.70 10.65 -5.44
N LEU A 276 -15.01 9.65 -4.59
CA LEU A 276 -15.61 9.87 -3.28
C LEU A 276 -14.64 10.53 -2.29
N LEU A 277 -13.33 10.50 -2.59
CA LEU A 277 -12.28 11.21 -1.87
C LEU A 277 -12.06 12.62 -2.43
N LYS A 278 -12.89 13.12 -3.34
CA LYS A 278 -12.75 14.49 -3.89
C LYS A 278 -13.80 15.45 -3.36
N SER A 279 -14.76 14.99 -2.55
CA SER A 279 -15.80 15.85 -1.96
C SER A 279 -15.27 16.84 -0.90
N TYR A 280 -13.96 17.12 -0.90
CA TYR A 280 -13.32 18.06 -0.02
C TYR A 280 -13.61 19.49 -0.46
N LYS A 281 -14.11 20.30 0.47
CA LYS A 281 -14.09 21.75 0.31
C LYS A 281 -12.63 22.21 0.46
N THR A 282 -12.10 22.90 -0.55
CA THR A 282 -10.86 23.66 -0.45
C THR A 282 -10.93 24.53 0.80
N PHE A 283 -9.87 24.56 1.62
CA PHE A 283 -9.81 25.23 2.94
C PHE A 283 -10.55 24.56 4.12
N SER A 284 -10.87 23.26 4.05
CA SER A 284 -11.36 22.51 5.22
C SER A 284 -10.27 21.64 5.86
N ASN A 285 -10.39 21.34 7.15
CA ASN A 285 -9.52 20.37 7.86
C ASN A 285 -9.59 18.96 7.27
N ASN A 286 -10.54 18.69 6.38
CA ASN A 286 -10.78 17.36 5.87
C ASN A 286 -9.97 17.07 4.59
N VAL A 287 -9.28 18.03 3.98
CA VAL A 287 -8.56 17.83 2.70
C VAL A 287 -7.67 16.58 2.73
N TYR A 288 -7.94 15.63 1.83
CA TYR A 288 -7.17 14.40 1.74
C TYR A 288 -5.82 14.62 1.07
N GLY A 289 -4.78 14.12 1.73
CA GLY A 289 -3.43 14.03 1.22
C GLY A 289 -2.81 12.70 1.63
N GLU A 290 -2.31 11.94 0.64
CA GLU A 290 -1.66 10.66 0.88
C GLU A 290 -0.17 10.84 1.18
N VAL A 291 0.28 10.20 2.25
CA VAL A 291 1.70 9.99 2.56
C VAL A 291 2.15 8.74 1.80
N LYS A 292 3.20 8.84 0.99
CA LYS A 292 3.67 7.68 0.21
C LYS A 292 4.45 6.70 1.07
N HIS A 293 4.48 5.44 0.63
CA HIS A 293 5.10 4.36 1.38
C HIS A 293 6.55 4.60 1.76
N SER A 294 7.30 5.24 0.85
CA SER A 294 8.70 5.55 1.06
C SER A 294 8.92 6.57 2.19
N LEU A 295 7.99 7.52 2.39
CA LEU A 295 8.03 8.43 3.53
C LEU A 295 7.66 7.70 4.81
N VAL A 296 6.62 6.87 4.82
CA VAL A 296 6.26 6.07 6.01
C VAL A 296 7.45 5.21 6.48
N SER A 297 8.15 4.54 5.58
CA SER A 297 9.37 3.78 5.92
C SER A 297 10.48 4.67 6.49
N GLU A 298 10.66 5.88 5.97
CA GLU A 298 11.62 6.83 6.52
C GLU A 298 11.23 7.25 7.95
N LEU A 299 9.94 7.54 8.19
CA LEU A 299 9.42 7.88 9.51
C LEU A 299 9.69 6.74 10.50
N LEU A 300 9.42 5.49 10.10
CA LEU A 300 9.67 4.30 10.90
C LEU A 300 11.15 4.04 11.19
N GLN A 301 12.08 4.46 10.33
CA GLN A 301 13.51 4.39 10.67
C GLN A 301 13.90 5.34 11.81
N ARG A 302 13.08 6.36 12.07
CA ARG A 302 13.32 7.33 13.16
C ARG A 302 12.69 6.91 14.47
N VAL A 303 11.65 6.09 14.42
CA VAL A 303 10.93 5.61 15.61
C VAL A 303 11.10 4.11 15.70
N GLN A 304 11.80 3.64 16.73
CA GLN A 304 12.16 2.23 16.92
C GLN A 304 10.95 1.38 17.37
N LEU A 305 9.88 1.38 16.59
CA LEU A 305 8.68 0.59 16.84
C LEU A 305 8.95 -0.89 16.62
N GLY A 306 8.55 -1.71 17.58
CA GLY A 306 8.56 -3.17 17.53
C GLY A 306 7.18 -3.79 17.76
N ALA A 307 7.14 -5.12 17.75
CA ALA A 307 5.89 -5.89 17.78
C ALA A 307 5.05 -5.70 19.06
N ASN A 308 5.66 -5.24 20.16
CA ASN A 308 4.98 -5.02 21.43
C ASN A 308 4.45 -3.59 21.60
N ASP A 309 4.75 -2.70 20.65
CA ASP A 309 4.39 -1.29 20.74
C ASP A 309 3.00 -1.03 20.16
N THR A 310 2.48 0.16 20.45
CA THR A 310 1.21 0.68 19.92
C THR A 310 1.44 1.91 19.06
N PHE A 311 0.92 1.88 17.83
CA PHE A 311 0.92 3.00 16.90
C PHE A 311 -0.50 3.54 16.67
N LEU A 312 -0.67 4.86 16.60
CA LEU A 312 -1.94 5.52 16.27
C LEU A 312 -1.77 6.55 15.15
N ASP A 313 -2.57 6.45 14.09
CA ASP A 313 -2.72 7.44 13.02
C ASP A 313 -4.01 8.26 13.23
N MET A 314 -3.86 9.54 13.57
CA MET A 314 -4.98 10.47 13.78
C MET A 314 -5.32 11.21 12.48
N GLY A 315 -6.50 10.93 11.91
CA GLY A 315 -6.86 11.40 10.57
C GLY A 315 -6.33 10.47 9.48
N SER A 316 -6.55 9.17 9.68
CA SER A 316 -5.91 8.11 8.91
C SER A 316 -6.39 7.98 7.45
N GLY A 317 -7.44 8.70 7.06
CA GLY A 317 -7.98 8.65 5.70
C GLY A 317 -8.40 7.24 5.29
N THR A 318 -7.71 6.67 4.31
CA THR A 318 -7.95 5.29 3.83
C THR A 318 -7.09 4.26 4.56
N GLY A 319 -6.37 4.65 5.61
CA GLY A 319 -5.63 3.75 6.51
C GLY A 319 -4.22 3.36 6.03
N ASN A 320 -3.73 3.89 4.90
CA ASN A 320 -2.46 3.46 4.27
C ASN A 320 -1.27 3.40 5.25
N VAL A 321 -1.12 4.43 6.09
CA VAL A 321 -0.04 4.51 7.08
C VAL A 321 -0.22 3.41 8.14
N ALA A 322 -1.40 3.31 8.75
CA ALA A 322 -1.69 2.29 9.76
C ALA A 322 -1.45 0.85 9.24
N LEU A 323 -1.84 0.55 7.99
CA LEU A 323 -1.60 -0.75 7.36
C LEU A 323 -0.10 -1.05 7.19
N GLN A 324 0.64 -0.08 6.66
CA GLN A 324 2.07 -0.22 6.42
C GLN A 324 2.86 -0.40 7.72
N VAL A 325 2.54 0.40 8.74
CA VAL A 325 3.19 0.31 10.05
C VAL A 325 2.98 -1.07 10.67
N ALA A 326 1.74 -1.60 10.64
CA ALA A 326 1.46 -2.95 11.13
C ALA A 326 2.29 -4.03 10.43
N ALA A 327 2.51 -3.93 9.12
CA ALA A 327 3.29 -4.92 8.37
C ALA A 327 4.81 -4.77 8.54
N GLN A 328 5.33 -3.55 8.68
CA GLN A 328 6.77 -3.30 8.81
C GLN A 328 7.30 -3.53 10.21
N THR A 329 6.51 -3.26 11.24
CA THR A 329 6.96 -3.34 12.65
C THR A 329 6.28 -4.47 13.43
N GLN A 330 5.20 -5.04 12.89
CA GLN A 330 4.34 -6.01 13.56
C GLN A 330 3.67 -5.49 14.85
N CYS A 331 3.74 -4.18 15.09
CA CYS A 331 3.09 -3.54 16.24
C CYS A 331 1.56 -3.58 16.11
N THR A 332 0.87 -3.27 17.22
CA THR A 332 -0.58 -3.04 17.14
C THR A 332 -0.82 -1.64 16.59
N SER A 333 -1.48 -1.57 15.43
CA SER A 333 -1.65 -0.33 14.66
C SER A 333 -3.11 0.11 14.61
N TYR A 334 -3.34 1.37 14.96
CA TYR A 334 -4.65 2.00 15.00
C TYR A 334 -4.74 3.15 13.98
N GLY A 335 -5.90 3.32 13.37
CA GLY A 335 -6.21 4.46 12.50
C GLY A 335 -7.65 4.95 12.72
N ILE A 336 -7.81 6.23 12.97
CA ILE A 336 -9.12 6.87 13.18
C ILE A 336 -9.35 7.93 12.11
N GLU A 337 -10.56 7.97 11.55
CA GLU A 337 -10.93 8.88 10.48
C GLU A 337 -12.37 9.38 10.67
N VAL A 338 -12.58 10.70 10.59
CA VAL A 338 -13.89 11.30 10.85
C VAL A 338 -14.85 11.13 9.66
N MET A 339 -14.31 11.14 8.44
CA MET A 339 -15.08 11.12 7.21
C MET A 339 -15.60 9.70 6.91
N PRO A 340 -16.93 9.52 6.70
CA PRO A 340 -17.52 8.19 6.50
C PRO A 340 -16.96 7.43 5.29
N ASN A 341 -16.76 8.11 4.16
CA ASN A 341 -16.30 7.47 2.92
C ASN A 341 -14.85 6.96 3.02
N PRO A 342 -13.85 7.79 3.38
CA PRO A 342 -12.48 7.32 3.64
C PRO A 342 -12.44 6.22 4.70
N SER A 343 -13.15 6.37 5.83
CA SER A 343 -13.16 5.35 6.90
C SER A 343 -13.77 4.01 6.46
N ARG A 344 -14.83 4.01 5.65
CA ARG A 344 -15.35 2.78 5.03
C ARG A 344 -14.30 2.14 4.12
N LEU A 345 -13.67 2.93 3.24
CA LEU A 345 -12.63 2.43 2.35
C LEU A 345 -11.40 1.92 3.12
N ALA A 346 -11.08 2.50 4.27
CA ALA A 346 -10.02 2.01 5.15
C ALA A 346 -10.30 0.60 5.67
N ARG A 347 -11.55 0.32 6.07
CA ARG A 347 -11.96 -1.03 6.50
C ARG A 347 -11.91 -2.04 5.35
N ASP A 348 -12.39 -1.66 4.17
CA ASP A 348 -12.34 -2.53 2.98
C ASP A 348 -10.88 -2.82 2.60
N GLN A 349 -10.03 -1.79 2.59
CA GLN A 349 -8.61 -1.91 2.30
C GLN A 349 -7.87 -2.75 3.36
N ALA A 350 -8.17 -2.60 4.64
CA ALA A 350 -7.56 -3.38 5.71
C ALA A 350 -7.84 -4.88 5.56
N ASN A 351 -9.07 -5.26 5.22
CA ASN A 351 -9.44 -6.67 4.98
C ASN A 351 -8.69 -7.26 3.78
N GLU A 352 -8.65 -6.54 2.67
CA GLU A 352 -7.93 -6.95 1.45
C GLU A 352 -6.42 -7.05 1.70
N PHE A 353 -5.86 -6.06 2.41
CA PHE A 353 -4.44 -6.02 2.78
C PHE A 353 -4.05 -7.23 3.65
N GLN A 354 -4.81 -7.52 4.71
CA GLN A 354 -4.54 -8.66 5.59
C GLN A 354 -4.65 -10.01 4.86
N ALA A 355 -5.65 -10.16 3.97
CA ALA A 355 -5.81 -11.33 3.11
C ALA A 355 -4.58 -11.55 2.21
N ARG A 356 -4.06 -10.47 1.62
CA ARG A 356 -2.86 -10.50 0.77
C ARG A 356 -1.60 -10.74 1.58
N CYS A 357 -1.42 -10.10 2.74
CA CYS A 357 -0.31 -10.41 3.65
C CYS A 357 -0.24 -11.92 3.93
N ALA A 358 -1.37 -12.55 4.26
CA ALA A 358 -1.43 -14.00 4.46
C ALA A 358 -1.04 -14.78 3.20
N ALA A 359 -1.52 -14.38 2.02
CA ALA A 359 -1.24 -15.06 0.75
C ALA A 359 0.23 -14.98 0.30
N TYR A 360 0.89 -13.85 0.55
CA TYR A 360 2.34 -13.68 0.31
C TYR A 360 3.19 -14.25 1.45
N GLY A 361 2.63 -14.47 2.63
CA GLY A 361 3.34 -14.90 3.83
C GLY A 361 4.00 -13.74 4.59
N VAL A 362 3.55 -12.51 4.40
CA VAL A 362 4.03 -11.36 5.16
C VAL A 362 3.43 -11.38 6.58
N PRO A 363 4.24 -11.41 7.65
CA PRO A 363 3.72 -11.21 9.00
C PRO A 363 3.18 -9.77 9.14
N CYS A 364 2.06 -9.63 9.82
CA CYS A 364 1.41 -8.33 10.02
C CYS A 364 0.87 -8.26 11.44
N GLY A 365 1.10 -7.13 12.11
CA GLY A 365 0.53 -6.83 13.42
C GLY A 365 -0.98 -6.60 13.35
N PRO A 366 -1.68 -6.56 14.49
CA PRO A 366 -3.10 -6.24 14.51
C PRO A 366 -3.37 -4.84 13.94
N ILE A 367 -4.41 -4.74 13.11
CA ILE A 367 -4.85 -3.48 12.49
C ILE A 367 -6.26 -3.17 12.99
N HIS A 368 -6.46 -1.95 13.49
CA HIS A 368 -7.74 -1.45 13.94
C HIS A 368 -8.02 -0.10 13.27
N VAL A 369 -9.00 -0.08 12.36
CA VAL A 369 -9.44 1.15 11.69
C VAL A 369 -10.93 1.39 11.92
N TRP A 370 -11.29 2.60 12.33
CA TRP A 370 -12.69 2.95 12.60
C TRP A 370 -13.02 4.40 12.24
N GLN A 371 -14.32 4.68 12.21
CA GLN A 371 -14.82 6.03 12.02
C GLN A 371 -14.97 6.72 13.37
N GLY A 372 -14.41 7.91 13.52
CA GLY A 372 -14.54 8.70 14.74
C GLY A 372 -13.85 10.06 14.63
N ASP A 373 -14.25 10.99 15.48
CA ASP A 373 -13.51 12.24 15.69
C ASP A 373 -12.43 11.98 16.74
N PHE A 374 -11.15 11.99 16.35
CA PHE A 374 -10.04 11.76 17.28
C PHE A 374 -9.92 12.81 18.39
N THR A 375 -10.67 13.91 18.29
CA THR A 375 -10.77 14.91 19.36
C THR A 375 -11.89 14.63 20.35
N GLU A 376 -12.77 13.64 20.13
CA GLU A 376 -13.93 13.35 20.99
C GLU A 376 -14.14 11.84 21.27
N ASP A 377 -13.48 10.96 20.51
CA ASP A 377 -13.70 9.51 20.57
C ASP A 377 -13.03 8.85 21.79
N GLU A 378 -13.83 8.18 22.62
CA GLU A 378 -13.38 7.51 23.84
C GLU A 378 -12.40 6.35 23.58
N MET A 379 -12.59 5.60 22.48
CA MET A 379 -11.65 4.55 22.10
C MET A 379 -10.28 5.15 21.75
N CYS A 380 -10.26 6.25 21.00
CA CYS A 380 -9.06 7.00 20.67
C CYS A 380 -8.36 7.51 21.95
N HIS A 381 -9.10 8.07 22.91
CA HIS A 381 -8.54 8.48 24.20
C HIS A 381 -7.87 7.31 24.93
N GLY A 382 -8.52 6.14 25.00
CA GLY A 382 -7.90 4.95 25.58
C GLY A 382 -6.64 4.48 24.84
N VAL A 383 -6.57 4.64 23.52
CA VAL A 383 -5.37 4.32 22.71
C VAL A 383 -4.22 5.29 23.00
N LEU A 384 -4.51 6.60 23.07
CA LEU A 384 -3.51 7.65 23.35
C LEU A 384 -2.74 7.37 24.65
N GLN A 385 -3.43 6.93 25.71
CA GLN A 385 -2.81 6.64 27.00
C GLN A 385 -1.72 5.55 26.97
N ARG A 386 -1.74 4.66 25.97
CA ARG A 386 -0.79 3.55 25.84
C ARG A 386 0.09 3.64 24.59
N ALA A 387 -0.18 4.57 23.68
CA ALA A 387 0.54 4.72 22.43
C ALA A 387 2.03 4.97 22.65
N ASP A 388 2.87 4.30 21.86
CA ASP A 388 4.32 4.52 21.79
C ASP A 388 4.65 5.56 20.71
N VAL A 389 3.90 5.52 19.61
CA VAL A 389 4.01 6.47 18.51
C VAL A 389 2.64 6.92 18.04
N VAL A 390 2.48 8.23 17.88
CA VAL A 390 1.33 8.86 17.24
C VAL A 390 1.78 9.56 15.97
N PHE A 391 1.06 9.34 14.87
CA PHE A 391 1.25 10.07 13.62
C PHE A 391 0.04 10.97 13.37
N VAL A 392 0.32 12.21 12.97
CA VAL A 392 -0.72 13.17 12.57
C VAL A 392 -0.27 13.92 11.33
N ASN A 393 -0.91 13.68 10.19
CA ASN A 393 -0.73 14.52 9.01
C ASN A 393 -1.50 15.84 9.17
N ASN A 394 -0.97 16.76 9.98
CA ASN A 394 -1.59 18.06 10.24
C ASN A 394 -1.29 19.14 9.18
N TYR A 395 -0.83 18.76 7.98
CA TYR A 395 -0.40 19.73 6.96
C TYR A 395 -1.50 20.72 6.57
N ALA A 396 -2.74 20.28 6.43
CA ALA A 396 -3.88 21.13 6.05
C ALA A 396 -4.72 21.61 7.25
N PHE A 397 -4.38 21.23 8.48
CA PHE A 397 -5.20 21.53 9.66
C PHE A 397 -5.06 23.01 10.08
N ASP A 398 -6.18 23.60 10.50
CA ASP A 398 -6.25 24.94 11.05
C ASP A 398 -5.67 25.01 12.48
N ALA A 399 -5.46 26.22 12.98
CA ALA A 399 -4.88 26.45 14.30
C ALA A 399 -5.78 25.90 15.43
N LYS A 400 -7.10 25.98 15.29
CA LYS A 400 -8.05 25.53 16.33
C LYS A 400 -8.00 24.01 16.50
N LEU A 401 -7.95 23.27 15.40
CA LEU A 401 -7.81 21.82 15.43
C LEU A 401 -6.44 21.40 15.99
N ASN A 402 -5.36 22.07 15.59
CA ASN A 402 -4.03 21.79 16.16
C ASN A 402 -3.98 22.03 17.68
N LEU A 403 -4.65 23.06 18.21
CA LEU A 403 -4.76 23.26 19.66
C LEU A 403 -5.51 22.11 20.34
N ARG A 404 -6.65 21.67 19.81
CA ARG A 404 -7.38 20.50 20.35
C ARG A 404 -6.55 19.22 20.30
N ILE A 405 -5.75 19.02 19.26
CA ILE A 405 -4.83 17.87 19.17
C ILE A 405 -3.76 17.96 20.27
N LEU A 406 -3.18 19.15 20.48
CA LEU A 406 -2.19 19.38 21.53
C LEU A 406 -2.76 19.11 22.93
N GLU A 407 -4.01 19.50 23.19
CA GLU A 407 -4.73 19.17 24.43
C GLU A 407 -4.85 17.65 24.62
N ARG A 408 -5.16 16.90 23.55
CA ARG A 408 -5.22 15.43 23.60
C ARG A 408 -3.86 14.78 23.87
N PHE A 409 -2.75 15.46 23.55
CA PHE A 409 -1.43 14.94 23.86
C PHE A 409 -1.07 14.97 25.35
N LEU A 410 -1.87 15.64 26.20
CA LEU A 410 -1.74 15.53 27.65
C LEU A 410 -1.94 14.10 28.16
N ASP A 411 -2.71 13.30 27.43
CA ASP A 411 -3.02 11.91 27.78
C ASP A 411 -1.89 10.93 27.46
N LEU A 412 -0.88 11.35 26.69
CA LEU A 412 0.22 10.48 26.27
C LEU A 412 1.09 10.06 27.46
N LYS A 413 1.67 8.87 27.37
CA LYS A 413 2.69 8.40 28.32
C LYS A 413 4.05 9.08 28.07
N ASP A 414 4.86 9.21 29.11
CA ASP A 414 6.22 9.71 28.99
C ASP A 414 7.03 8.87 28.00
N GLY A 415 7.84 9.53 27.18
CA GLY A 415 8.60 8.87 26.12
C GLY A 415 7.82 8.60 24.83
N CYS A 416 6.48 8.75 24.82
CA CYS A 416 5.70 8.67 23.58
C CYS A 416 6.24 9.65 22.53
N VAL A 417 6.27 9.19 21.28
CA VAL A 417 6.75 10.00 20.15
C VAL A 417 5.58 10.42 19.27
N VAL A 418 5.50 11.72 18.96
CA VAL A 418 4.54 12.26 17.98
C VAL A 418 5.26 12.68 16.72
N ILE A 419 4.84 12.15 15.58
CA ILE A 419 5.30 12.56 14.25
C ILE A 419 4.24 13.42 13.58
N SER A 420 4.61 14.59 13.07
CA SER A 420 3.70 15.49 12.35
C SER A 420 4.36 16.24 11.19
N LEU A 421 3.56 16.79 10.27
CA LEU A 421 4.07 17.55 9.11
C LEU A 421 4.14 19.07 9.35
N LYS A 422 3.49 19.55 10.41
CA LYS A 422 3.67 20.90 10.97
C LYS A 422 4.03 20.80 12.44
N LEU A 423 4.89 21.70 12.88
CA LEU A 423 5.27 21.86 14.28
C LEU A 423 4.01 22.12 15.12
N PHE A 424 3.88 21.39 16.23
CA PHE A 424 2.91 21.76 17.26
C PHE A 424 3.53 22.84 18.14
N GLY A 425 2.87 23.98 18.20
CA GLY A 425 3.30 25.12 19.00
C GLY A 425 3.83 26.31 18.20
N SER A 426 4.00 27.44 18.88
CA SER A 426 4.19 28.76 18.25
C SER A 426 5.60 28.98 17.68
N GLY A 427 6.58 28.17 18.07
CA GLY A 427 8.00 28.38 17.75
C GLY A 427 8.60 29.70 18.28
N LEU A 428 7.78 30.57 18.86
CA LEU A 428 8.12 31.83 19.51
C LEU A 428 7.96 31.60 21.01
N GLY A 429 9.04 31.82 21.76
CA GLY A 429 9.05 31.64 23.21
C GLY A 429 7.96 32.45 23.90
N ASN A 430 7.37 31.83 24.93
CA ASN A 430 6.33 32.27 25.86
C ASN A 430 4.87 32.10 25.43
N GLU A 431 4.24 31.01 25.90
CA GLU A 431 3.20 31.02 26.96
C GLU A 431 2.35 29.73 27.05
N ASN A 432 2.52 28.75 26.15
CA ASN A 432 1.87 27.45 26.28
C ASN A 432 2.77 26.43 27.01
N ALA A 433 2.47 26.15 28.28
CA ALA A 433 3.15 25.13 29.09
C ALA A 433 3.20 23.74 28.42
N LEU A 434 2.20 23.44 27.59
CA LEU A 434 2.08 22.21 26.79
C LEU A 434 3.22 22.01 25.78
N GLU A 435 3.71 23.08 25.17
CA GLU A 435 4.76 22.99 24.14
C GLU A 435 6.11 22.62 24.76
N ASN A 436 6.35 23.03 26.01
CA ASN A 436 7.56 22.72 26.76
C ASN A 436 7.67 21.24 27.17
N MET A 437 6.58 20.48 27.07
CA MET A 437 6.56 19.03 27.37
C MET A 437 7.23 18.19 26.28
N PHE A 438 7.58 18.79 25.14
CA PHE A 438 8.15 18.07 24.01
C PHE A 438 9.59 18.47 23.74
N ARG A 439 10.46 17.47 23.58
CA ARG A 439 11.72 17.65 22.86
C ARG A 439 11.47 17.43 21.37
N VAL A 440 11.60 18.48 20.57
CA VAL A 440 11.29 18.42 19.13
C VAL A 440 12.55 18.35 18.28
N LYS A 441 12.51 17.52 17.23
CA LYS A 441 13.51 17.48 16.15
C LYS A 441 12.81 17.72 14.81
N GLU A 442 13.35 18.64 14.02
CA GLU A 442 12.92 18.90 12.65
C GLU A 442 13.71 18.03 11.68
N TYR A 443 13.03 17.52 10.66
CA TYR A 443 13.59 16.73 9.58
C TYR A 443 12.99 17.12 8.23
N TYR A 444 13.62 16.64 7.17
CA TYR A 444 13.24 16.92 5.79
C TYR A 444 13.00 15.61 5.05
N PHE A 445 11.93 15.58 4.25
CA PHE A 445 11.68 14.52 3.29
C PHE A 445 11.88 15.06 1.87
N GLY A 446 12.43 14.22 0.99
CA GLY A 446 12.76 14.60 -0.39
C GLY A 446 11.56 14.67 -1.33
N GLU A 447 11.86 14.80 -2.62
CA GLU A 447 10.83 14.91 -3.66
C GLU A 447 9.90 13.70 -3.73
N ASN A 448 8.68 13.93 -4.21
CA ASN A 448 7.70 12.89 -4.52
C ASN A 448 7.35 11.97 -3.33
N ARG A 449 7.39 12.46 -2.09
CA ARG A 449 7.10 11.70 -0.86
C ARG A 449 5.67 11.81 -0.35
N VAL A 450 4.90 12.78 -0.86
CA VAL A 450 3.48 13.01 -0.56
C VAL A 450 2.70 13.24 -1.85
N SER A 451 1.37 13.21 -1.82
CA SER A 451 0.53 13.33 -3.02
C SER A 451 0.25 14.76 -3.49
N TRP A 452 0.42 15.76 -2.63
CA TRP A 452 0.01 17.15 -2.89
C TRP A 452 1.15 18.11 -3.23
N MET A 453 2.41 17.70 -3.10
CA MET A 453 3.59 18.51 -3.45
C MET A 453 4.74 17.63 -3.94
N ALA A 454 5.51 18.14 -4.90
CA ALA A 454 6.56 17.37 -5.57
C ALA A 454 7.94 17.60 -4.96
N GLU A 455 8.20 18.78 -4.40
CA GLU A 455 9.52 19.31 -4.05
C GLU A 455 10.10 18.74 -2.75
N GLY A 456 9.25 18.14 -1.90
CA GLY A 456 9.63 17.72 -0.55
C GLY A 456 9.35 18.78 0.51
N GLY A 457 9.44 18.40 1.77
CA GLY A 457 8.95 19.22 2.88
C GLY A 457 9.54 18.83 4.22
N LYS A 458 8.97 19.40 5.27
CA LYS A 458 9.42 19.16 6.65
C LYS A 458 8.50 18.19 7.37
N TYR A 459 9.06 17.50 8.35
CA TYR A 459 8.31 16.80 9.37
C TYR A 459 9.03 16.94 10.72
N TYR A 460 8.29 16.69 11.78
CA TYR A 460 8.71 16.96 13.13
C TYR A 460 8.51 15.71 13.99
N VAL A 461 9.51 15.39 14.80
CA VAL A 461 9.47 14.30 15.77
C VAL A 461 9.51 14.91 17.16
N HIS A 462 8.40 14.79 17.89
CA HIS A 462 8.23 15.31 19.23
C HIS A 462 8.35 14.14 20.20
N THR A 463 9.30 14.16 21.12
CA THR A 463 9.38 13.17 22.20
C THR A 463 8.81 13.79 23.47
N LEU A 464 7.76 13.20 24.04
CA LEU A 464 7.19 13.67 25.30
C LEU A 464 8.19 13.45 26.44
N LYS A 465 8.45 14.50 27.20
CA LYS A 465 9.26 14.50 28.41
C LYS A 465 8.63 15.48 29.40
N ARG A 466 7.93 14.93 30.40
CA ARG A 466 7.34 15.72 31.49
C ARG A 466 8.38 16.24 32.46
#